data_AF-A0A388NQR6-F1
#
_entry.id   AF-A0A388NQR6-F1
#
_cell.length_a   1.000
_cell.length_b   1.000
_cell.length_c   1.000
_cell.angle_alpha   90.00
_cell.angle_beta   90.00
_cell.angle_gamma   90.00
#
_symmetry.space_group_name_H-M   'P 1'
#
loop_
_entity.id
_entity.type
_entity.pdbx_description
1 polymer ?
#
loop_
_entity_poly.entity_id
_entity_poly.type
_entity_poly.pdbx_seq_one_letter_code
_entity_poly.pdbx_strand_id
1 'polypeptide(L)'
;MVTRGGKIKRVPLNEFEAVRPSGLIAMTLAKDDVLGWARLTLKKQDIIIVTAKGQAVRFNTDKVRPMGRTAGGMNAIRLGAADHIIGMEVVGSKNEELLVITSNGYGKRTPMGDYPAKGRATAGVASISRKALAVTGLIVTARSVQLEDQVTIISTNGQALRTKVSNIRQSGRATMGTRLMQMAEGDTVASVARLAAADLPAEAGPEPDAAPNPAANGK
;
A
#
# COMPACT_ATOMS: atom_id res chain seq x y z
N MET A 1 -4.24 -2.85 13.64
CA MET A 1 -3.82 -1.43 13.69
C MET A 1 -2.31 -1.35 13.74
N VAL A 2 -1.70 -0.46 12.96
CA VAL A 2 -0.25 -0.22 12.95
C VAL A 2 0.05 1.28 12.90
N THR A 3 1.04 1.70 13.68
CA THR A 3 1.53 3.08 13.75
C THR A 3 2.74 3.30 12.85
N ARG A 4 3.04 4.55 12.48
CA ARG A 4 4.26 4.87 11.70
C ARG A 4 5.54 4.53 12.47
N GLY A 5 5.53 4.70 13.79
CA GLY A 5 6.63 4.38 14.71
C GLY A 5 6.83 2.89 14.98
N GLY A 6 6.12 1.99 14.32
CA GLY A 6 6.40 0.55 14.37
C GLY A 6 5.61 -0.23 15.41
N LYS A 7 4.57 0.35 16.03
CA LYS A 7 3.68 -0.37 16.94
C LYS A 7 2.57 -1.07 16.17
N ILE A 8 2.20 -2.25 16.63
CA ILE A 8 1.04 -3.02 16.16
C ILE A 8 0.12 -3.39 17.32
N LYS A 9 -1.18 -3.31 17.08
CA LYS A 9 -2.21 -3.79 18.00
C LYS A 9 -3.34 -4.50 17.28
N ARG A 10 -3.79 -5.59 17.88
CA ARG A 10 -5.03 -6.29 17.54
C ARG A 10 -6.03 -6.11 18.68
N VAL A 11 -7.25 -5.73 18.34
CA VAL A 11 -8.37 -5.54 19.26
C VAL A 11 -9.53 -6.38 18.73
N PRO A 12 -10.22 -7.17 19.57
CA PRO A 12 -11.46 -7.83 19.19
C PRO A 12 -12.50 -6.84 18.65
N LEU A 13 -13.26 -7.21 17.61
CA LEU A 13 -14.17 -6.27 16.95
C LEU A 13 -15.31 -5.80 17.87
N ASN A 14 -15.77 -6.66 18.79
CA ASN A 14 -16.82 -6.34 19.76
C ASN A 14 -16.44 -5.22 20.75
N GLU A 15 -15.16 -4.89 20.91
CA GLU A 15 -14.73 -3.69 21.65
C GLU A 15 -15.21 -2.37 21.02
N PHE A 16 -15.68 -2.43 19.77
CA PHE A 16 -16.21 -1.29 19.00
C PHE A 16 -17.71 -1.40 18.73
N GLU A 17 -18.46 -2.21 19.49
CA GLU A 17 -19.91 -2.36 19.30
C GLU A 17 -20.69 -1.08 19.65
N ALA A 18 -20.31 -0.39 20.73
CA ALA A 18 -21.01 0.80 21.24
C ALA A 18 -20.20 2.09 21.03
N VAL A 19 -20.01 2.51 19.78
CA VAL A 19 -19.31 3.77 19.43
C VAL A 19 -20.20 4.98 19.73
N ARG A 20 -19.65 5.95 20.46
CA ARG A 20 -20.31 7.23 20.77
C ARG A 20 -20.06 8.26 19.66
N PRO A 21 -20.89 9.29 19.48
CA PRO A 21 -20.62 10.38 18.53
C PRO A 21 -19.28 11.10 18.78
N SER A 22 -18.83 11.18 20.03
CA SER A 22 -17.52 11.72 20.41
C SER A 22 -16.34 10.81 20.04
N GLY A 23 -16.61 9.64 19.47
CA GLY A 23 -15.62 8.60 19.19
C GLY A 23 -15.26 7.76 20.41
N LEU A 24 -14.36 6.81 20.19
CA LEU A 24 -13.77 5.93 21.20
C LEU A 24 -12.27 5.86 20.99
N ILE A 25 -11.51 5.78 22.09
CA ILE A 25 -10.08 5.46 22.02
C ILE A 25 -9.92 4.08 21.38
N ALA A 26 -9.16 4.00 20.29
CA ALA A 26 -8.80 2.74 19.65
C ALA A 26 -7.41 2.25 20.07
N MET A 27 -6.50 3.16 20.40
CA MET A 27 -5.11 2.92 20.77
C MET A 27 -4.48 4.13 21.43
N THR A 28 -3.71 3.92 22.50
CA THR A 28 -2.84 4.95 23.06
C THR A 28 -1.59 5.06 22.21
N LEU A 29 -1.25 6.27 21.78
CA LEU A 29 -0.07 6.55 20.97
C LEU A 29 1.05 7.14 21.83
N ALA A 30 2.29 6.83 21.48
CA ALA A 30 3.43 7.57 22.02
C ALA A 30 3.43 9.01 21.49
N LYS A 31 4.13 9.90 22.17
CA LYS A 31 4.36 11.26 21.69
C LYS A 31 4.96 11.20 20.28
N ASP A 32 4.39 11.97 19.35
CA ASP A 32 4.81 12.09 17.94
C ASP A 32 4.59 10.84 17.06
N ASP A 33 4.01 9.76 17.60
CA ASP A 33 3.58 8.62 16.79
C ASP A 33 2.15 8.82 16.28
N VAL A 34 1.86 8.26 15.11
CA VAL A 34 0.55 8.36 14.46
C VAL A 34 0.08 7.00 14.00
N LEU A 35 -1.22 6.74 14.18
CA LEU A 35 -1.86 5.55 13.61
C LEU A 35 -1.90 5.69 12.08
N GLY A 36 -1.24 4.79 11.36
CA GLY A 36 -1.21 4.83 9.90
C GLY A 36 -2.21 3.89 9.24
N TRP A 37 -2.44 2.71 9.84
CA TRP A 37 -3.28 1.68 9.22
C TRP A 37 -4.18 0.97 10.22
N ALA A 38 -5.43 0.78 9.84
CA ALA A 38 -6.37 -0.16 10.43
C ALA A 38 -6.87 -1.13 9.34
N ARG A 39 -6.93 -2.42 9.67
CA ARG A 39 -7.50 -3.47 8.82
C ARG A 39 -8.23 -4.47 9.70
N LEU A 40 -9.33 -4.99 9.17
CA LEU A 40 -9.96 -6.18 9.70
C LEU A 40 -9.12 -7.40 9.32
N THR A 41 -9.02 -8.35 10.23
CA THR A 41 -8.28 -9.59 10.03
C THR A 41 -9.12 -10.74 10.54
N LEU A 42 -9.18 -11.82 9.78
CA LEU A 42 -9.68 -13.12 10.22
C LEU A 42 -8.56 -13.90 10.92
N LYS A 43 -8.93 -15.01 11.59
CA LYS A 43 -7.95 -15.87 12.26
C LYS A 43 -6.91 -16.39 11.25
N LYS A 44 -5.66 -16.52 11.71
CA LYS A 44 -4.55 -17.11 10.95
C LYS A 44 -4.17 -16.40 9.64
N GLN A 45 -4.59 -15.16 9.42
CA GLN A 45 -4.09 -14.38 8.28
C GLN A 45 -2.69 -13.83 8.57
N ASP A 46 -1.88 -13.73 7.54
CA ASP A 46 -0.64 -12.98 7.59
C ASP A 46 -0.91 -11.49 7.33
N ILE A 47 -0.03 -10.67 7.88
CA ILE A 47 0.11 -9.28 7.46
C ILE A 47 1.52 -9.05 6.95
N ILE A 48 1.65 -8.09 6.05
CA ILE A 48 2.94 -7.55 5.63
C ILE A 48 3.00 -6.07 5.98
N ILE A 49 4.16 -5.66 6.49
CA ILE A 49 4.47 -4.28 6.86
C ILE A 49 5.70 -3.85 6.08
N VAL A 50 5.67 -2.66 5.49
CA VAL A 50 6.76 -2.11 4.67
C VAL A 50 7.21 -0.76 5.20
N THR A 51 8.51 -0.50 5.17
CA THR A 51 9.13 0.76 5.63
C THR A 51 9.59 1.64 4.47
N ALA A 52 9.73 2.93 4.73
CA ALA A 52 10.12 3.92 3.72
C ALA A 52 11.50 3.63 3.12
N LYS A 53 12.43 3.09 3.93
CA LYS A 53 13.76 2.63 3.48
C LYS A 53 13.77 1.20 2.94
N GLY A 54 12.60 0.63 2.64
CA GLY A 54 12.48 -0.60 1.88
C GLY A 54 12.76 -1.87 2.64
N GLN A 55 12.49 -1.91 3.95
CA GLN A 55 12.37 -3.18 4.67
C GLN A 55 10.92 -3.65 4.68
N ALA A 56 10.71 -4.96 4.64
CA ALA A 56 9.40 -5.57 4.79
C ALA A 56 9.44 -6.74 5.78
N VAL A 57 8.45 -6.82 6.65
CA VAL A 57 8.25 -7.98 7.53
C VAL A 57 6.87 -8.56 7.28
N ARG A 58 6.80 -9.88 7.10
CA ARG A 58 5.56 -10.63 6.99
C ARG A 58 5.48 -11.63 8.12
N PHE A 59 4.35 -11.67 8.83
CA PHE A 59 4.11 -12.63 9.90
C PHE A 59 2.63 -12.86 10.11
N ASN A 60 2.32 -13.99 10.74
CA ASN A 60 0.96 -14.34 11.10
C ASN A 60 0.40 -13.45 12.21
N THR A 61 -0.84 -13.00 12.07
CA THR A 61 -1.54 -12.15 13.05
C THR A 61 -1.60 -12.77 14.46
N ASP A 62 -1.49 -14.10 14.60
CA ASP A 62 -1.43 -14.78 15.90
C ASP A 62 -0.16 -14.45 16.70
N LYS A 63 0.89 -13.92 16.06
CA LYS A 63 2.06 -13.35 16.74
C LYS A 63 1.74 -12.06 17.50
N VAL A 64 0.52 -11.54 17.33
CA VAL A 64 -0.01 -10.38 18.04
C VAL A 64 -1.23 -10.82 18.87
N ARG A 65 -1.03 -10.98 20.18
CA ARG A 65 -2.13 -11.25 21.11
C ARG A 65 -3.18 -10.13 21.05
N PRO A 66 -4.47 -10.44 21.21
CA PRO A 66 -5.49 -9.43 21.39
C PRO A 66 -5.21 -8.59 22.65
N MET A 67 -5.57 -7.32 22.59
CA MET A 67 -5.41 -6.36 23.68
C MET A 67 -6.62 -5.42 23.72
N GLY A 68 -6.86 -4.80 24.88
CA GLY A 68 -7.88 -3.77 25.04
C GLY A 68 -7.58 -2.49 24.25
N ARG A 69 -8.60 -1.65 24.13
CA ARG A 69 -8.56 -0.38 23.39
C ARG A 69 -7.54 0.64 23.91
N THR A 70 -7.29 0.69 25.21
CA THR A 70 -6.34 1.64 25.83
C THR A 70 -4.87 1.21 25.74
N ALA A 71 -4.58 -0.04 25.32
CA ALA A 71 -3.21 -0.51 25.20
C ALA A 71 -2.45 0.18 24.05
N GLY A 72 -1.15 0.39 24.24
CA GLY A 72 -0.24 0.99 23.24
C GLY A 72 0.35 0.00 22.21
N GLY A 73 0.02 -1.29 22.31
CA GLY A 73 0.46 -2.31 21.35
C GLY A 73 1.88 -2.85 21.57
N MET A 74 2.38 -3.60 20.60
CA MET A 74 3.68 -4.27 20.62
C MET A 74 4.52 -3.85 19.40
N ASN A 75 5.83 -4.14 19.40
CA ASN A 75 6.67 -3.87 18.24
C ASN A 75 6.31 -4.80 17.07
N ALA A 76 6.00 -4.21 15.91
CA ALA A 76 5.67 -4.91 14.68
C ALA A 76 6.93 -5.26 13.87
N ILE A 77 7.84 -4.29 13.77
CA ILE A 77 9.10 -4.36 13.02
C ILE A 77 10.19 -3.62 13.83
N ARG A 78 11.45 -4.04 13.69
CA ARG A 78 12.59 -3.28 14.20
C ARG A 78 13.00 -2.26 13.15
N LEU A 79 12.57 -1.02 13.33
CA LEU A 79 12.92 0.09 12.45
C LEU A 79 14.42 0.41 12.51
N GLY A 80 14.99 0.77 11.36
CA GLY A 80 16.31 1.37 11.29
C GLY A 80 16.26 2.86 11.68
N ALA A 81 17.44 3.48 11.81
CA ALA A 81 17.54 4.91 12.10
C ALA A 81 16.82 5.74 11.03
N ALA A 82 15.98 6.69 11.46
CA ALA A 82 15.17 7.55 10.60
C ALA A 82 14.35 6.79 9.54
N ASP A 83 13.87 5.59 9.88
CA ASP A 83 12.92 4.82 9.07
C ASP A 83 11.55 4.82 9.74
N HIS A 84 10.51 4.59 8.94
CA HIS A 84 9.14 4.51 9.44
C HIS A 84 8.30 3.63 8.54
N ILE A 85 7.18 3.13 9.05
CA ILE A 85 6.25 2.33 8.26
C ILE A 85 5.53 3.21 7.23
N ILE A 86 5.32 2.68 6.03
CA ILE A 86 4.60 3.28 4.90
C ILE A 86 3.47 2.36 4.39
N GLY A 87 3.46 1.08 4.77
CA GLY A 87 2.36 0.19 4.39
C GLY A 87 2.12 -0.89 5.42
N MET A 88 0.84 -1.23 5.60
CA MET A 88 0.39 -2.44 6.26
C MET A 88 -0.74 -3.04 5.42
N GLU A 89 -0.56 -4.29 5.01
CA GLU A 89 -1.56 -5.02 4.22
C GLU A 89 -1.82 -6.39 4.81
N VAL A 90 -3.07 -6.83 4.71
CA VAL A 90 -3.47 -8.20 5.04
C VAL A 90 -3.22 -9.05 3.81
N VAL A 91 -2.56 -10.18 3.97
CA VAL A 91 -2.31 -11.12 2.87
C VAL A 91 -3.57 -11.97 2.71
N GLY A 92 -4.35 -11.67 1.67
CA GLY A 92 -5.68 -12.25 1.48
C GLY A 92 -5.67 -13.53 0.65
N SER A 93 -5.04 -13.49 -0.53
CA SER A 93 -5.04 -14.58 -1.50
C SER A 93 -3.63 -15.02 -1.92
N LYS A 94 -3.52 -16.20 -2.55
CA LYS A 94 -2.23 -16.75 -3.02
C LYS A 94 -1.63 -15.95 -4.19
N ASN A 95 -2.45 -15.25 -4.96
CA ASN A 95 -2.05 -14.55 -6.18
C ASN A 95 -1.86 -13.05 -5.98
N GLU A 96 -1.99 -12.56 -4.74
CA GLU A 96 -1.70 -11.16 -4.43
C GLU A 96 -0.22 -10.84 -4.65
N GLU A 97 0.01 -9.64 -5.15
CA GLU A 97 1.34 -9.08 -5.28
C GLU A 97 1.46 -7.82 -4.44
N LEU A 98 2.66 -7.53 -3.96
CA LEU A 98 2.97 -6.28 -3.31
C LEU A 98 3.44 -5.26 -4.36
N LEU A 99 2.62 -4.25 -4.61
CA LEU A 99 3.01 -3.06 -5.35
C LEU A 99 3.78 -2.12 -4.43
N VAL A 100 4.97 -1.71 -4.86
CA VAL A 100 5.77 -0.67 -4.23
C VAL A 100 5.96 0.47 -5.23
N ILE A 101 5.74 1.71 -4.79
CA ILE A 101 6.06 2.94 -5.55
C ILE A 101 6.90 3.85 -4.68
N THR A 102 7.84 4.53 -5.31
CA THR A 102 8.85 5.39 -4.70
C THR A 102 8.64 6.86 -5.06
N SER A 103 9.26 7.76 -4.30
CA SER A 103 9.06 9.21 -4.43
C SER A 103 9.43 9.76 -5.81
N ASN A 104 10.36 9.13 -6.52
CA ASN A 104 10.80 9.58 -7.84
C ASN A 104 10.08 8.84 -8.98
N GLY A 105 8.89 8.30 -8.73
CA GLY A 105 8.02 7.72 -9.76
C GLY A 105 8.42 6.33 -10.23
N TYR A 106 9.32 5.61 -9.54
CA TYR A 106 9.62 4.21 -9.82
C TYR A 106 8.67 3.29 -9.06
N GLY A 107 8.33 2.16 -9.65
CA GLY A 107 7.57 1.13 -8.98
C GLY A 107 7.75 -0.26 -9.58
N LYS A 108 7.23 -1.24 -8.85
CA LYS A 108 7.24 -2.65 -9.24
C LYS A 108 6.19 -3.41 -8.45
N ARG A 109 5.82 -4.55 -9.00
CA ARG A 109 5.06 -5.56 -8.27
C ARG A 109 5.97 -6.73 -7.94
N THR A 110 5.75 -7.35 -6.79
CA THR A 110 6.50 -8.53 -6.37
C THR A 110 5.52 -9.55 -5.78
N PRO A 111 5.58 -10.83 -6.21
CA PRO A 111 4.74 -11.88 -5.64
C PRO A 111 4.74 -11.85 -4.11
N MET A 112 3.57 -11.97 -3.47
CA MET A 112 3.53 -11.98 -2.00
C MET A 112 4.29 -13.19 -1.42
N GLY A 113 4.34 -14.30 -2.18
CA GLY A 113 5.13 -15.50 -1.85
C GLY A 113 6.63 -15.25 -1.74
N ASP A 114 7.15 -14.22 -2.41
CA ASP A 114 8.55 -13.84 -2.26
C ASP A 114 8.83 -13.29 -0.86
N TYR A 115 7.85 -12.75 -0.13
CA TYR A 115 8.06 -12.27 1.23
C TYR A 115 7.86 -13.42 2.21
N PRO A 116 8.93 -14.02 2.78
CA PRO A 116 8.78 -15.16 3.66
C PRO A 116 8.09 -14.74 4.96
N ALA A 117 7.10 -15.52 5.39
CA ALA A 117 6.51 -15.37 6.71
C ALA A 117 7.56 -15.75 7.77
N LYS A 118 8.04 -14.76 8.52
CA LYS A 118 9.00 -14.93 9.62
C LYS A 118 8.35 -14.48 10.93
N GLY A 119 9.17 -14.12 11.93
CA GLY A 119 8.71 -13.49 13.16
C GLY A 119 8.48 -11.98 13.02
N ARG A 120 7.73 -11.40 13.97
CA ARG A 120 7.60 -9.95 14.16
C ARG A 120 8.83 -9.36 14.85
N ALA A 121 8.92 -8.04 14.88
CA ALA A 121 9.99 -7.28 15.54
C ALA A 121 11.41 -7.61 15.05
N THR A 122 11.51 -8.21 13.86
CA THR A 122 12.76 -8.39 13.12
C THR A 122 13.04 -7.17 12.26
N ALA A 123 14.23 -7.07 11.65
CA ALA A 123 14.51 -6.04 10.65
C ALA A 123 13.80 -6.29 9.31
N GLY A 124 13.21 -7.48 9.11
CA GLY A 124 12.58 -7.85 7.85
C GLY A 124 13.57 -8.23 6.75
N VAL A 125 13.09 -8.18 5.50
CA VAL A 125 13.85 -8.40 4.27
C VAL A 125 13.74 -7.18 3.37
N ALA A 126 14.69 -7.01 2.44
CA ALA A 126 14.62 -5.91 1.48
C ALA A 126 13.41 -6.07 0.54
N SER A 127 12.66 -4.99 0.37
CA SER A 127 11.53 -4.82 -0.56
C SER A 127 11.88 -4.00 -1.80
N ILE A 128 13.05 -3.37 -1.79
CA ILE A 128 13.71 -2.67 -2.90
C ILE A 128 15.23 -2.76 -2.67
N SER A 129 16.03 -2.65 -3.74
CA SER A 129 17.49 -2.53 -3.60
C SER A 129 17.87 -1.29 -2.80
N ARG A 130 18.71 -1.43 -1.76
CA ARG A 130 19.20 -0.27 -0.98
C ARG A 130 20.00 0.71 -1.84
N LYS A 131 20.76 0.21 -2.81
CA LYS A 131 21.54 1.05 -3.74
C LYS A 131 20.62 1.86 -4.66
N ALA A 132 19.43 1.34 -4.97
CA ALA A 132 18.48 2.00 -5.84
C ALA A 132 17.81 3.22 -5.19
N LEU A 133 17.76 3.30 -3.85
CA LEU A 133 17.12 4.43 -3.14
C LEU A 133 17.74 5.79 -3.47
N ALA A 134 19.02 5.83 -3.87
CA ALA A 134 19.66 7.06 -4.34
C ALA A 134 19.07 7.58 -5.67
N VAL A 135 18.45 6.71 -6.46
CA VAL A 135 17.84 7.01 -7.76
C VAL A 135 16.32 7.09 -7.64
N THR A 136 15.71 6.14 -6.96
CA THR A 136 14.25 6.02 -6.84
C THR A 136 13.66 6.92 -5.76
N GLY A 137 14.49 7.35 -4.81
CA GLY A 137 14.04 7.90 -3.55
C GLY A 137 13.36 6.83 -2.68
N LEU A 138 12.76 7.27 -1.57
CA LEU A 138 12.12 6.40 -0.58
C LEU A 138 10.82 5.79 -1.11
N ILE A 139 10.40 4.67 -0.53
CA ILE A 139 9.07 4.11 -0.78
C ILE A 139 8.01 5.05 -0.19
N VAL A 140 7.04 5.43 -1.03
CA VAL A 140 5.91 6.30 -0.66
C VAL A 140 4.58 5.56 -0.67
N THR A 141 4.54 4.31 -1.14
CA THR A 141 3.37 3.43 -1.01
C THR A 141 3.77 1.97 -1.09
N ALA A 142 3.08 1.14 -0.31
CA ALA A 142 3.12 -0.30 -0.47
C ALA A 142 1.70 -0.85 -0.30
N ARG A 143 1.18 -1.50 -1.35
CA ARG A 143 -0.21 -1.98 -1.41
C ARG A 143 -0.25 -3.43 -1.90
N SER A 144 -1.10 -4.24 -1.28
CA SER A 144 -1.49 -5.53 -1.86
C SER A 144 -2.40 -5.23 -3.03
N VAL A 145 -2.12 -5.83 -4.19
CA VAL A 145 -2.82 -5.58 -5.45
C VAL A 145 -3.10 -6.90 -6.19
N GLN A 146 -4.12 -6.86 -7.04
CA GLN A 146 -4.42 -7.87 -8.05
C GLN A 146 -4.20 -7.28 -9.45
N LEU A 147 -4.06 -8.12 -10.48
CA LEU A 147 -3.69 -7.68 -11.82
C LEU A 147 -4.74 -6.76 -12.46
N GLU A 148 -6.00 -6.98 -12.08
CA GLU A 148 -7.20 -6.30 -12.57
C GLU A 148 -7.41 -4.94 -11.91
N ASP A 149 -6.71 -4.67 -10.80
CA ASP A 149 -6.77 -3.38 -10.12
C ASP A 149 -6.20 -2.25 -10.99
N GLN A 150 -6.55 -1.02 -10.64
CA GLN A 150 -5.91 0.17 -11.17
C GLN A 150 -5.18 0.94 -10.08
N VAL A 151 -4.14 1.66 -10.47
CA VAL A 151 -3.45 2.60 -9.60
C VAL A 151 -3.45 3.99 -10.23
N THR A 152 -3.71 4.99 -9.41
CA THR A 152 -3.53 6.41 -9.75
C THR A 152 -2.38 6.96 -8.93
N ILE A 153 -1.43 7.59 -9.58
CA ILE A 153 -0.24 8.23 -8.99
C ILE A 153 -0.37 9.72 -9.28
N ILE A 154 -0.21 10.57 -8.27
CA ILE A 154 -0.27 12.03 -8.40
C ILE A 154 1.03 12.61 -7.87
N SER A 155 1.68 13.46 -8.66
CA SER A 155 2.87 14.21 -8.25
C SER A 155 2.53 15.49 -7.48
N THR A 156 3.52 16.08 -6.83
CA THR A 156 3.36 17.34 -6.10
C THR A 156 3.04 18.50 -7.05
N ASN A 157 3.58 18.44 -8.26
CA ASN A 157 3.29 19.44 -9.31
C ASN A 157 2.00 19.14 -10.12
N GLY A 158 1.18 18.18 -9.67
CA GLY A 158 -0.14 17.92 -10.26
C GLY A 158 -0.14 16.98 -11.46
N GLN A 159 0.98 16.34 -11.79
CA GLN A 159 0.98 15.30 -12.83
C GLN A 159 0.22 14.06 -12.32
N ALA A 160 -0.72 13.54 -13.10
CA ALA A 160 -1.48 12.36 -12.75
C ALA A 160 -1.26 11.23 -13.76
N LEU A 161 -1.01 10.02 -13.27
CA LEU A 161 -0.93 8.81 -14.07
C LEU A 161 -1.91 7.77 -13.50
N ARG A 162 -2.83 7.30 -14.35
CA ARG A 162 -3.70 6.17 -14.05
C ARG A 162 -3.32 4.99 -14.94
N THR A 163 -3.09 3.82 -14.35
CA THR A 163 -2.69 2.62 -15.10
C THR A 163 -3.22 1.34 -14.46
N LYS A 164 -3.45 0.30 -15.28
CA LYS A 164 -3.77 -1.05 -14.78
C LYS A 164 -2.53 -1.62 -14.08
N VAL A 165 -2.75 -2.34 -12.98
CA VAL A 165 -1.67 -2.97 -12.21
C VAL A 165 -0.92 -3.99 -13.07
N SER A 166 -1.60 -4.71 -13.96
CA SER A 166 -0.99 -5.63 -14.93
C SER A 166 0.12 -4.99 -15.79
N ASN A 167 0.02 -3.69 -16.10
CA ASN A 167 1.02 -2.95 -16.89
C ASN A 167 2.30 -2.64 -16.11
N ILE A 168 2.27 -2.74 -14.78
CA ILE A 168 3.44 -2.50 -13.92
C ILE A 168 4.30 -3.76 -13.92
N ARG A 169 5.61 -3.60 -14.07
CA ARG A 169 6.52 -4.73 -14.15
C ARG A 169 6.56 -5.53 -12.84
N GLN A 170 6.35 -6.84 -12.96
CA GLN A 170 6.65 -7.79 -11.88
C GLN A 170 8.17 -8.03 -11.81
N SER A 171 8.75 -7.97 -10.62
CA SER A 171 10.15 -8.34 -10.37
C SER A 171 10.39 -8.71 -8.91
N GLY A 172 11.54 -9.32 -8.62
CA GLY A 172 11.90 -9.76 -7.27
C GLY A 172 11.96 -8.64 -6.23
N ARG A 173 12.05 -9.01 -4.95
CA ARG A 173 11.99 -8.05 -3.83
C ARG A 173 13.12 -7.01 -3.89
N ALA A 174 14.37 -7.45 -3.99
CA ALA A 174 15.54 -6.56 -3.88
C ALA A 174 15.97 -5.92 -5.22
N THR A 175 15.03 -5.66 -6.12
CA THR A 175 15.28 -4.96 -7.40
C THR A 175 14.93 -3.46 -7.27
N MET A 176 15.28 -2.66 -8.27
CA MET A 176 14.92 -1.23 -8.35
C MET A 176 13.46 -1.01 -8.79
N GLY A 177 12.94 -1.89 -9.65
CA GLY A 177 11.70 -1.63 -10.39
C GLY A 177 11.93 -0.81 -11.65
N THR A 178 10.84 -0.31 -12.25
CA THR A 178 10.85 0.50 -13.47
C THR A 178 10.21 1.85 -13.23
N ARG A 179 10.55 2.83 -14.07
CA ARG A 179 9.93 4.15 -14.02
C ARG A 179 8.48 4.02 -14.48
N LEU A 180 7.54 4.46 -13.64
CA LEU A 180 6.11 4.49 -13.95
C LEU A 180 5.70 5.89 -14.43
N MET A 181 6.20 6.92 -13.75
CA MET A 181 5.96 8.33 -14.06
C MET A 181 7.29 9.04 -14.26
N GLN A 182 7.39 9.83 -15.33
CA GLN A 182 8.52 10.73 -15.53
C GLN A 182 8.32 11.95 -14.63
N MET A 183 9.22 12.13 -13.66
CA MET A 183 9.16 13.28 -12.75
C MET A 183 9.87 14.48 -13.38
N ALA A 184 9.32 15.67 -13.16
CA ALA A 184 10.04 16.91 -13.41
C ALA A 184 11.15 17.09 -12.36
N GLU A 185 12.12 17.97 -12.64
CA GLU A 185 13.17 18.28 -11.68
C GLU A 185 12.57 18.83 -10.38
N GLY A 186 12.98 18.27 -9.24
CA GLY A 186 12.44 18.61 -7.92
C GLY A 186 11.04 18.07 -7.61
N ASP A 187 10.34 17.44 -8.55
CA ASP A 187 9.00 16.87 -8.34
C ASP A 187 9.08 15.50 -7.64
N THR A 188 8.06 15.19 -6.84
CA THR A 188 7.94 13.90 -6.14
C THR A 188 6.50 13.41 -6.14
N VAL A 189 6.33 12.10 -6.03
CA VAL A 189 5.01 11.49 -5.85
C VAL A 189 4.39 11.98 -4.54
N ALA A 190 3.25 12.67 -4.65
CA ALA A 190 2.49 13.19 -3.52
C ALA A 190 1.48 12.17 -2.99
N SER A 191 0.81 11.43 -3.87
CA SER A 191 -0.16 10.43 -3.46
C SER A 191 -0.29 9.26 -4.44
N VAL A 192 -0.74 8.13 -3.90
CA VAL A 192 -1.05 6.93 -4.69
C VAL A 192 -2.36 6.31 -4.19
N ALA A 193 -3.32 6.14 -5.09
CA ALA A 193 -4.58 5.47 -4.84
C ALA A 193 -4.65 4.15 -5.61
N ARG A 194 -5.04 3.07 -4.92
CA ARG A 194 -5.41 1.79 -5.55
C ARG A 194 -6.93 1.78 -5.68
N LEU A 195 -7.44 1.48 -6.87
CA LEU A 195 -8.84 1.18 -7.13
C LEU A 195 -8.95 -0.33 -7.36
N ALA A 196 -9.75 -1.01 -6.53
CA ALA A 196 -9.99 -2.43 -6.72
C ALA A 196 -10.86 -2.64 -7.97
N ALA A 197 -10.65 -3.73 -8.71
CA ALA A 197 -11.44 -4.02 -9.91
C ALA A 197 -12.96 -4.00 -9.65
N ALA A 198 -13.40 -4.49 -8.48
CA ALA A 198 -14.81 -4.49 -8.08
C ALA A 198 -15.40 -3.10 -7.84
N ASP A 199 -14.57 -2.09 -7.60
CA ASP A 199 -14.98 -0.70 -7.36
C ASP A 199 -14.87 0.16 -8.63
N LEU A 200 -14.40 -0.41 -9.73
CA LEU A 200 -14.33 0.30 -11.01
C LEU A 200 -15.74 0.37 -11.61
N PRO A 201 -16.15 1.54 -12.15
CA PRO A 201 -17.36 1.60 -12.95
C PRO A 201 -17.23 0.61 -14.11
N ALA A 202 -18.32 -0.09 -14.45
CA ALA A 202 -18.37 -0.93 -15.64
C ALA A 202 -17.86 -0.12 -16.83
N GLU A 203 -16.98 -0.70 -17.66
CA GLU A 203 -16.54 -0.02 -18.87
C GLU A 203 -17.79 0.40 -19.65
N ALA A 204 -17.94 1.70 -19.89
CA ALA A 204 -18.94 2.18 -20.83
C ALA A 204 -18.65 1.43 -22.13
N GLY A 205 -19.63 0.68 -22.63
CA GLY A 205 -19.50 -0.01 -23.91
C GLY A 205 -19.06 0.97 -25.00
N PRO A 206 -18.54 0.48 -26.13
CA PRO A 206 -18.15 1.35 -27.23
C PRO A 206 -19.28 2.35 -27.49
N GLU A 207 -18.95 3.65 -27.48
CA GLU A 207 -19.89 4.67 -27.93
C GLU A 207 -20.47 4.21 -29.27
N PRO A 208 -21.80 4.16 -29.44
CA PRO A 208 -22.37 3.79 -30.72
C PRO A 208 -21.81 4.75 -31.76
N ASP A 209 -21.20 4.16 -32.80
CA ASP A 209 -20.59 4.87 -33.92
C ASP A 209 -21.50 6.02 -34.32
N ALA A 210 -20.99 7.25 -34.23
CA ALA A 210 -21.75 8.44 -34.56
C ALA A 210 -22.31 8.25 -35.97
N ALA A 211 -23.65 8.23 -36.08
CA ALA A 211 -24.33 7.97 -37.34
C ALA A 211 -23.73 8.86 -38.45
N PRO A 212 -23.45 8.32 -39.64
CA PRO A 212 -22.82 9.10 -40.70
C PRO A 212 -23.66 10.34 -41.00
N ASN A 213 -23.01 11.49 -40.91
CA ASN A 213 -23.58 12.81 -41.22
C ASN A 213 -24.27 12.73 -42.60
N PRO A 214 -25.61 12.90 -42.69
CA PRO A 214 -26.27 12.93 -43.98
C PRO A 214 -25.77 14.16 -44.72
N ALA A 215 -25.02 13.89 -45.78
CA ALA A 215 -24.43 14.88 -46.66
C ALA A 215 -25.43 15.97 -47.05
N ALA A 216 -24.91 17.19 -47.08
CA ALA A 216 -25.51 18.35 -47.71
C ALA A 216 -25.96 18.02 -49.14
N ASN A 217 -27.27 17.90 -49.32
CA ASN A 217 -27.96 18.20 -50.58
C ASN A 217 -28.71 19.51 -50.30
N GLY A 218 -28.36 20.66 -50.85
CA GLY A 218 -28.19 20.89 -52.28
C GLY A 218 -29.52 21.30 -52.88
N LYS A 219 -29.92 22.56 -52.68
CA LYS A 219 -30.73 23.41 -53.58
C LYS A 219 -30.76 24.84 -53.07
#